data_AF-A0A385MT91-F1
#
_entry.id   AF-A0A385MT91-F1
#
_cell.length_a   1.000
_cell.length_b   1.000
_cell.length_c   1.000
_cell.angle_alpha   90.00
_cell.angle_beta   90.00
_cell.angle_gamma   90.00
#
_symmetry.space_group_name_H-M   'P 1'
#
loop_
_entity.id
_entity.type
_entity.pdbx_description
1 polymer ?
#
loop_
_entity_poly.entity_id
_entity_poly.type
_entity_poly.pdbx_seq_one_letter_code
_entity_poly.pdbx_strand_id
1 'polypeptide(L)'
;MQYHGFFWSAVIRALLSLRRDNGLDNEYDTTMLESVTQIENEKMDDDGLASILHSLCPANEYETIGRSLIGYFDFNKMSNLVVYLTASKHIDDALHVLGKHYHYILGNSAALTVKTDGNETCLRFQPSSHPVLTEFRCYFLLALCRHLAGRKFDFTTVTLPPSGEQPVSLLRPVSSGDIRHEGVVVCLVFDNKWCKQASFYYSQSIKKMLAGNLDTSNDLPLKQQVKEAFLKAPSPARIRSEWVATQLGQTESAFRRQLRQESISFSALLKEYIHDQSCHRLLSGEKTEDTAAHLGFSDRRSFERSFKEHAGISAGQLRQLGNRLRFQKGNGNLINVVENLPPLPNSIQTLLNMDCETMTLADVVSLIEKDPIFQAHVMSKASRAVYGSVPKNLEQAIGRNLGLGNIRNLAVIFAAQQLLTSQCRFEKVNLLTDAMLLSLTIFQRLFGFNRLNEDQTEQVKQLLLFGTLSLFLIFHDECLFSDGAVTHWDESASFDVFFNRINDEYGVCLYGATSLMLLRWGFNSAVNQQLWKLCSNDENGNSDSLTGQITLCHTIAFNLLNSQETPEYSQDTLTKVQSEMLEEIVTSWRVSAA
;
A
#
# COMPACT_ATOMS: atom_id res chain seq x y z
N MET A 1 -11.67 -6.78 1.26
CA MET A 1 -10.43 -7.57 1.13
C MET A 1 -10.78 -9.02 1.42
N GLN A 2 -11.17 -9.74 0.37
CA GLN A 2 -11.26 -11.19 0.40
C GLN A 2 -9.85 -11.73 0.12
N TYR A 3 -9.38 -12.63 0.98
CA TYR A 3 -8.03 -13.22 0.92
C TYR A 3 -8.06 -14.54 0.16
N HIS A 4 -8.62 -14.55 -1.05
CA HIS A 4 -8.43 -15.66 -1.96
C HIS A 4 -7.28 -15.33 -2.91
N GLY A 5 -6.36 -16.28 -3.10
CA GLY A 5 -5.18 -16.09 -3.93
C GLY A 5 -3.86 -16.13 -3.16
N PHE A 6 -3.69 -15.36 -2.08
CA PHE A 6 -2.42 -15.32 -1.35
C PHE A 6 -1.98 -16.67 -0.74
N PHE A 7 -2.94 -17.50 -0.31
CA PHE A 7 -2.63 -18.85 0.18
C PHE A 7 -2.00 -19.70 -0.93
N TRP A 8 -2.68 -19.79 -2.06
CA TRP A 8 -2.23 -20.61 -3.18
C TRP A 8 -1.01 -20.03 -3.90
N SER A 9 -0.90 -18.70 -3.98
CA SER A 9 0.27 -18.03 -4.53
C SER A 9 1.51 -18.31 -3.69
N ALA A 10 1.39 -18.32 -2.36
CA ALA A 10 2.46 -18.70 -1.46
C ALA A 10 2.82 -20.20 -1.57
N VAL A 11 1.83 -21.09 -1.72
CA VAL A 11 2.08 -22.53 -1.97
C VAL A 11 2.85 -22.72 -3.28
N ILE A 12 2.47 -22.03 -4.35
CA ILE A 12 3.15 -22.09 -5.65
C ILE A 12 4.57 -21.54 -5.54
N ARG A 13 4.77 -20.39 -4.88
CA ARG A 13 6.11 -19.85 -4.64
C ARG A 13 6.99 -20.81 -3.83
N ALA A 14 6.41 -21.50 -2.85
CA ALA A 14 7.12 -22.52 -2.08
C ALA A 14 7.54 -23.70 -2.97
N LEU A 15 6.66 -24.17 -3.85
CA LEU A 15 6.99 -25.22 -4.83
C LEU A 15 8.06 -24.79 -5.81
N LEU A 16 7.96 -23.59 -6.39
CA LEU A 16 8.95 -23.05 -7.32
C LEU A 16 10.32 -22.90 -6.64
N SER A 17 10.35 -22.41 -5.39
CA SER A 17 11.59 -22.30 -4.61
C SER A 17 12.19 -23.67 -4.31
N LEU A 18 11.37 -24.64 -3.90
CA LEU A 18 11.79 -26.01 -3.64
C LEU A 18 12.35 -26.67 -4.90
N ARG A 19 11.69 -26.50 -6.05
CA ARG A 19 12.12 -27.08 -7.34
C ARG A 19 13.45 -26.50 -7.76
N ARG A 20 13.60 -25.16 -7.71
CA ARG A 20 14.86 -24.47 -8.00
C ARG A 20 16.00 -24.96 -7.10
N ASP A 21 15.78 -25.05 -5.80
CA ASP A 21 16.83 -25.46 -4.86
C ASP A 21 17.24 -26.93 -5.02
N ASN A 22 16.37 -27.78 -5.59
CA ASN A 22 16.67 -29.18 -5.93
C ASN A 22 17.11 -29.38 -7.39
N GLY A 23 17.26 -28.31 -8.18
CA GLY A 23 17.65 -28.38 -9.60
C GLY A 23 16.59 -29.06 -10.49
N LEU A 24 15.31 -28.94 -10.12
CA LEU A 24 14.16 -29.47 -10.86
C LEU A 24 13.46 -28.38 -11.70
N ASP A 25 14.00 -27.17 -11.74
CA ASP A 25 13.42 -26.05 -12.48
C ASP A 25 13.51 -26.24 -13.99
N ASN A 26 12.50 -25.73 -14.70
CA ASN A 26 12.40 -25.81 -16.16
C ASN A 26 11.74 -24.54 -16.73
N GLU A 27 11.65 -24.41 -18.05
CA GLU A 27 11.07 -23.22 -18.70
C GLU A 27 9.62 -22.95 -18.26
N TYR A 28 8.84 -23.99 -17.95
CA TYR A 28 7.46 -23.82 -17.47
C TYR A 28 7.40 -23.13 -16.10
N ASP A 29 8.39 -23.32 -15.22
CA ASP A 29 8.42 -22.70 -13.89
C ASP A 29 8.49 -21.16 -14.00
N THR A 30 9.13 -20.64 -15.05
CA THR A 30 9.19 -19.18 -15.33
C THR A 30 7.83 -18.64 -15.75
N THR A 31 7.12 -19.36 -16.63
CA THR A 31 5.74 -19.02 -17.04
C THR A 31 4.75 -19.11 -15.89
N MET A 32 4.94 -20.06 -14.96
CA MET A 32 4.08 -20.20 -13.78
C MET A 32 4.30 -19.08 -12.77
N LEU A 33 5.49 -18.49 -12.69
CA LEU A 33 5.73 -17.31 -11.85
C LEU A 33 4.87 -16.11 -12.28
N GLU A 34 4.59 -15.95 -13.57
CA GLU A 34 3.71 -14.90 -14.10
C GLU A 34 2.24 -15.13 -13.71
N SER A 35 1.86 -16.39 -13.48
CA SER A 35 0.50 -16.79 -13.09
C SER A 35 0.21 -16.48 -11.61
N VAL A 36 1.24 -16.30 -10.77
CA VAL A 36 1.12 -15.96 -9.34
C VAL A 36 0.30 -14.68 -9.15
N THR A 37 0.54 -13.64 -9.97
CA THR A 37 -0.21 -12.37 -9.92
C THR A 37 -1.67 -12.57 -10.30
N GLN A 38 -2.00 -13.52 -11.18
CA GLN A 38 -3.39 -13.83 -11.53
C GLN A 38 -4.12 -14.52 -10.38
N ILE A 39 -3.42 -15.42 -9.67
CA ILE A 39 -3.95 -16.12 -8.50
C ILE A 39 -4.24 -15.14 -7.37
N GLU A 40 -3.32 -14.22 -7.08
CA GLU A 40 -3.48 -13.19 -6.03
C GLU A 40 -4.61 -12.20 -6.30
N ASN A 41 -4.96 -12.02 -7.58
CA ASN A 41 -6.08 -11.18 -7.99
C ASN A 41 -7.39 -11.95 -8.20
N GLU A 42 -7.48 -13.20 -7.72
CA GLU A 42 -8.67 -14.07 -7.82
C GLU A 42 -9.15 -14.32 -9.26
N LYS A 43 -8.23 -14.27 -10.24
CA LYS A 43 -8.56 -14.47 -11.67
C LYS A 43 -8.41 -15.92 -12.14
N MET A 44 -8.17 -16.87 -11.22
CA MET A 44 -7.92 -18.27 -11.53
C MET A 44 -8.93 -19.17 -10.82
N ASP A 45 -9.52 -20.10 -11.57
CA ASP A 45 -10.44 -21.11 -11.05
C ASP A 45 -9.71 -22.36 -10.52
N ASP A 46 -10.46 -23.26 -9.89
CA ASP A 46 -9.92 -24.51 -9.33
C ASP A 46 -9.30 -25.41 -10.43
N ASP A 47 -9.81 -25.36 -11.66
CA ASP A 47 -9.29 -26.11 -12.81
C ASP A 47 -7.89 -25.61 -13.21
N GLY A 48 -7.74 -24.29 -13.37
CA GLY A 48 -6.45 -23.66 -13.67
C GLY A 48 -5.43 -23.90 -12.57
N LEU A 49 -5.84 -23.72 -11.30
CA LEU A 49 -4.97 -23.95 -10.16
C LEU A 49 -4.53 -25.42 -10.05
N ALA A 50 -5.43 -26.36 -10.25
CA ALA A 50 -5.10 -27.79 -10.24
C ALA A 50 -4.12 -28.13 -11.36
N SER A 51 -4.28 -27.56 -12.56
CA SER A 51 -3.35 -27.73 -13.69
C SER A 51 -1.93 -27.28 -13.35
N ILE A 52 -1.79 -26.12 -12.70
CA ILE A 52 -0.49 -25.61 -12.23
C ILE A 52 0.12 -26.57 -11.20
N LEU A 53 -0.65 -26.97 -10.18
CA LEU A 53 -0.14 -27.86 -9.13
C LEU A 53 0.23 -29.23 -9.67
N HIS A 54 -0.53 -29.77 -10.62
CA HIS A 54 -0.18 -31.02 -11.30
C HIS A 54 1.13 -30.91 -12.08
N SER A 55 1.42 -29.75 -12.67
CA SER A 55 2.66 -29.50 -13.40
C SER A 55 3.85 -29.33 -12.46
N LEU A 56 3.69 -28.59 -11.36
CA LEU A 56 4.76 -28.31 -10.40
C LEU A 56 5.04 -29.47 -9.44
N CYS A 57 4.02 -30.27 -9.13
CA CYS A 57 4.07 -31.37 -8.18
C CYS A 57 3.28 -32.58 -8.73
N PRO A 58 3.84 -33.31 -9.70
CA PRO A 58 3.18 -34.50 -10.22
C PRO A 58 3.19 -35.62 -9.17
N ALA A 59 2.22 -36.55 -9.24
CA ALA A 59 1.99 -37.56 -8.19
C ALA A 59 3.19 -38.50 -7.95
N ASN A 60 4.01 -38.76 -8.96
CA ASN A 60 5.25 -39.53 -8.86
C ASN A 60 6.36 -38.80 -8.07
N GLU A 61 6.26 -37.48 -7.90
CA GLU A 61 7.22 -36.67 -7.13
C GLU A 61 6.75 -36.36 -5.71
N TYR A 62 5.55 -36.80 -5.31
CA TYR A 62 4.99 -36.55 -3.98
C TYR A 62 5.92 -36.99 -2.84
N GLU A 63 6.64 -38.10 -2.99
CA GLU A 63 7.57 -38.56 -1.96
C GLU A 63 8.74 -37.58 -1.75
N THR A 64 9.33 -37.08 -2.84
CA THR A 64 10.46 -36.15 -2.79
C THR A 64 10.01 -34.76 -2.36
N ILE A 65 8.97 -34.22 -3.00
CA ILE A 65 8.44 -32.88 -2.72
C ILE A 65 7.89 -32.82 -1.29
N GLY A 66 7.06 -33.80 -0.92
CA GLY A 66 6.43 -33.85 0.39
C GLY A 66 7.45 -33.89 1.54
N ARG A 67 8.65 -34.44 1.35
CA ARG A 67 9.69 -34.51 2.38
C ARG A 67 10.21 -33.12 2.80
N SER A 68 10.27 -32.19 1.85
CA SER A 68 10.95 -30.89 2.03
C SER A 68 10.01 -29.70 2.00
N LEU A 69 8.82 -29.82 1.38
CA LEU A 69 7.90 -28.71 1.12
C LEU A 69 7.55 -27.89 2.37
N ILE A 70 7.37 -28.53 3.53
CA ILE A 70 7.07 -27.85 4.80
C ILE A 70 8.12 -26.80 5.18
N GLY A 71 9.39 -27.00 4.80
CA GLY A 71 10.48 -26.04 5.05
C GLY A 71 10.44 -24.80 4.17
N TYR A 72 9.67 -24.85 3.08
CA TYR A 72 9.50 -23.75 2.12
C TYR A 72 8.23 -22.92 2.37
N PHE A 73 7.39 -23.33 3.33
CA PHE A 73 6.21 -22.58 3.72
C PHE A 73 6.60 -21.37 4.57
N ASP A 74 6.44 -20.18 3.99
CA ASP A 74 6.45 -18.92 4.73
C ASP A 74 5.01 -18.55 5.12
N PHE A 75 4.59 -18.96 6.32
CA PHE A 75 3.24 -18.69 6.82
C PHE A 75 2.91 -17.19 6.86
N ASN A 76 3.91 -16.30 6.95
CA ASN A 76 3.71 -14.86 6.96
C ASN A 76 3.23 -14.32 5.60
N LYS A 77 3.42 -15.07 4.52
CA LYS A 77 3.03 -14.69 3.15
C LYS A 77 1.76 -15.39 2.66
N MET A 78 1.18 -16.30 3.45
CA MET A 78 0.06 -17.15 3.02
C MET A 78 -1.34 -16.54 3.22
N SER A 79 -1.48 -15.49 4.03
CA SER A 79 -2.67 -14.63 4.23
C SER A 79 -2.81 -14.22 5.71
N ASN A 80 -3.62 -13.20 5.98
CA ASN A 80 -3.94 -12.78 7.34
C ASN A 80 -4.63 -13.88 8.16
N LEU A 81 -5.46 -14.73 7.54
CA LEU A 81 -6.03 -15.89 8.20
C LEU A 81 -4.92 -16.83 8.66
N VAL A 82 -4.00 -17.20 7.77
CA VAL A 82 -2.91 -18.13 8.12
C VAL A 82 -2.01 -17.56 9.22
N VAL A 83 -1.64 -16.27 9.14
CA VAL A 83 -0.85 -15.59 10.18
C VAL A 83 -1.56 -15.62 11.53
N TYR A 84 -2.87 -15.36 11.54
CA TYR A 84 -3.67 -15.48 12.76
C TYR A 84 -3.64 -16.90 13.30
N LEU A 85 -3.86 -17.90 12.44
CA LEU A 85 -3.87 -19.31 12.84
C LEU A 85 -2.53 -19.72 13.46
N THR A 86 -1.40 -19.29 12.88
CA THR A 86 -0.05 -19.58 13.40
C THR A 86 0.25 -18.85 14.71
N ALA A 87 -0.36 -17.69 14.93
CA ALA A 87 -0.23 -16.92 16.17
C ALA A 87 -1.13 -17.43 17.31
N SER A 88 -1.98 -18.44 17.06
CA SER A 88 -2.85 -19.05 18.07
C SER A 88 -2.08 -19.78 19.15
N LYS A 89 -2.62 -19.75 20.38
CA LYS A 89 -1.94 -20.37 21.52
C LYS A 89 -2.00 -21.89 21.47
N HIS A 90 -3.08 -22.43 20.92
CA HIS A 90 -3.39 -23.86 20.92
C HIS A 90 -4.04 -24.24 19.59
N ILE A 91 -4.00 -25.53 19.25
CA ILE A 91 -4.60 -26.03 18.00
C ILE A 91 -6.12 -25.84 18.01
N ASP A 92 -6.80 -26.02 19.14
CA ASP A 92 -8.26 -25.86 19.26
C ASP A 92 -8.74 -24.44 18.89
N ASP A 93 -8.03 -23.42 19.37
CA ASP A 93 -8.24 -22.01 19.07
C ASP A 93 -8.04 -21.72 17.56
N ALA A 94 -6.97 -22.25 16.97
CA ALA A 94 -6.74 -22.14 15.53
C ALA A 94 -7.85 -22.84 14.73
N LEU A 95 -8.21 -24.07 15.08
CA LEU A 95 -9.24 -24.83 14.38
C LEU A 95 -10.63 -24.23 14.53
N HIS A 96 -10.93 -23.60 15.67
CA HIS A 96 -12.19 -22.87 15.86
C HIS A 96 -12.31 -21.71 14.87
N VAL A 97 -11.25 -20.92 14.70
CA VAL A 97 -11.23 -19.81 13.74
C VAL A 97 -11.23 -20.33 12.30
N LEU A 98 -10.43 -21.34 12.00
CA LEU A 98 -10.44 -21.98 10.69
C LEU A 98 -11.83 -22.53 10.34
N GLY A 99 -12.56 -23.10 11.30
CA GLY A 99 -13.93 -23.58 11.09
C GLY A 99 -14.91 -22.50 10.63
N LYS A 100 -14.69 -21.23 10.98
CA LYS A 100 -15.50 -20.08 10.51
C LYS A 100 -15.04 -19.55 9.16
N HIS A 101 -13.74 -19.66 8.88
CA HIS A 101 -13.08 -19.03 7.73
C HIS A 101 -12.49 -20.06 6.74
N TYR A 102 -12.98 -21.31 6.77
CA TYR A 102 -12.38 -22.42 6.04
C TYR A 102 -12.35 -22.19 4.53
N HIS A 103 -13.30 -21.42 4.00
CA HIS A 103 -13.43 -21.18 2.57
C HIS A 103 -12.14 -20.62 2.00
N TYR A 104 -11.44 -19.70 2.68
CA TYR A 104 -10.18 -19.09 2.23
C TYR A 104 -9.07 -20.09 1.87
N ILE A 105 -9.07 -21.28 2.47
CA ILE A 105 -8.03 -22.30 2.30
C ILE A 105 -8.61 -23.56 1.62
N LEU A 106 -9.78 -24.01 2.06
CA LEU A 106 -10.40 -25.26 1.64
C LEU A 106 -11.41 -25.09 0.50
N GLY A 107 -11.79 -23.87 0.16
CA GLY A 107 -12.83 -23.59 -0.84
C GLY A 107 -14.26 -23.64 -0.27
N ASN A 108 -15.19 -23.03 -1.01
CA ASN A 108 -16.58 -22.83 -0.56
C ASN A 108 -17.36 -24.13 -0.33
N SER A 109 -17.06 -25.18 -1.10
CA SER A 109 -17.75 -26.48 -1.03
C SER A 109 -17.23 -27.40 0.08
N ALA A 110 -16.11 -27.06 0.73
CA ALA A 110 -15.44 -27.96 1.68
C ALA A 110 -16.27 -28.26 2.93
N ALA A 111 -17.11 -27.32 3.39
CA ALA A 111 -17.96 -27.48 4.58
C ALA A 111 -17.21 -28.09 5.77
N LEU A 112 -16.12 -27.45 6.20
CA LEU A 112 -15.25 -27.96 7.26
C LEU A 112 -16.01 -28.10 8.58
N THR A 113 -15.89 -29.27 9.20
CA THR A 113 -16.38 -29.56 10.54
C THR A 113 -15.24 -30.07 11.40
N VAL A 114 -15.20 -29.63 12.66
CA VAL A 114 -14.23 -30.07 13.66
C VAL A 114 -15.00 -30.69 14.80
N LYS A 115 -14.72 -31.95 15.11
CA LYS A 115 -15.30 -32.65 16.25
C LYS A 115 -14.19 -33.09 17.18
N THR A 116 -14.33 -32.74 18.44
CA THR A 116 -13.43 -33.19 19.51
C THR A 116 -14.24 -34.10 20.43
N ASP A 117 -13.78 -35.34 20.59
CA ASP A 117 -14.30 -36.26 21.60
C ASP A 117 -13.41 -36.24 22.86
N GLY A 118 -13.51 -37.23 23.74
CA GLY A 118 -12.71 -37.30 24.97
C GLY A 118 -11.22 -37.55 24.73
N ASN A 119 -10.83 -38.22 23.64
CA ASN A 119 -9.46 -38.69 23.39
C ASN A 119 -8.86 -38.18 22.06
N GLU A 120 -9.68 -37.92 21.05
CA GLU A 120 -9.26 -37.53 19.71
C GLU A 120 -10.04 -36.32 19.17
N THR A 121 -9.40 -35.60 18.24
CA THR A 121 -10.01 -34.54 17.44
C THR A 121 -9.99 -34.96 15.97
N CYS A 122 -11.12 -34.77 15.30
CA CYS A 122 -11.35 -35.12 13.91
C CYS A 122 -11.77 -33.89 13.10
N LEU A 123 -11.01 -33.56 12.06
CA LEU A 123 -11.40 -32.61 11.02
C LEU A 123 -12.03 -33.38 9.88
N ARG A 124 -13.21 -32.94 9.42
CA ARG A 124 -13.92 -33.53 8.30
C ARG A 124 -14.37 -32.47 7.31
N PHE A 125 -14.04 -32.65 6.03
CA PHE A 125 -14.43 -31.75 4.94
C PHE A 125 -14.60 -32.49 3.60
N GLN A 126 -15.35 -31.88 2.68
CA GLN A 126 -15.54 -32.38 1.32
C GLN A 126 -14.26 -32.18 0.49
N PRO A 127 -13.82 -33.18 -0.28
CA PRO A 127 -12.68 -33.05 -1.15
C PRO A 127 -12.96 -32.08 -2.31
N SER A 128 -11.89 -31.55 -2.92
CA SER A 128 -12.02 -30.87 -4.21
C SER A 128 -12.34 -31.88 -5.32
N SER A 129 -12.95 -31.41 -6.42
CA SER A 129 -13.02 -32.17 -7.68
C SER A 129 -11.63 -32.56 -8.20
N HIS A 130 -10.59 -31.82 -7.81
CA HIS A 130 -9.19 -32.11 -8.16
C HIS A 130 -8.44 -32.72 -6.97
N PRO A 131 -7.99 -33.98 -7.06
CA PRO A 131 -7.28 -34.65 -5.96
C PRO A 131 -6.04 -33.90 -5.46
N VAL A 132 -5.28 -33.25 -6.35
CA VAL A 132 -4.07 -32.50 -5.98
C VAL A 132 -4.36 -31.37 -4.99
N LEU A 133 -5.46 -30.63 -5.17
CA LEU A 133 -5.85 -29.56 -4.24
C LEU A 133 -6.15 -30.14 -2.84
N THR A 134 -6.78 -31.31 -2.81
CA THR A 134 -7.10 -32.00 -1.56
C THR A 134 -5.83 -32.43 -0.81
N GLU A 135 -4.83 -32.98 -1.51
CA GLU A 135 -3.53 -33.35 -0.94
C GLU A 135 -2.81 -32.14 -0.33
N PHE A 136 -2.70 -31.03 -1.06
CA PHE A 136 -2.04 -29.81 -0.55
C PHE A 136 -2.76 -29.20 0.66
N ARG A 137 -4.09 -29.24 0.69
CA ARG A 137 -4.88 -28.80 1.85
C ARG A 137 -4.58 -29.67 3.08
N CYS A 138 -4.53 -30.98 2.92
CA CYS A 138 -4.19 -31.89 4.02
C CYS A 138 -2.73 -31.70 4.49
N TYR A 139 -1.80 -31.50 3.55
CA TYR A 139 -0.40 -31.20 3.83
C TYR A 139 -0.24 -29.90 4.62
N PHE A 140 -0.95 -28.84 4.20
CA PHE A 140 -0.97 -27.57 4.93
C PHE A 140 -1.51 -27.74 6.35
N LEU A 141 -2.60 -28.50 6.55
CA LEU A 141 -3.15 -28.74 7.88
C LEU A 141 -2.17 -29.48 8.80
N LEU A 142 -1.41 -30.45 8.27
CA LEU A 142 -0.31 -31.07 9.02
C LEU A 142 0.76 -30.03 9.39
N ALA A 143 1.17 -29.20 8.42
CA ALA A 143 2.20 -28.18 8.62
C ALA A 143 1.79 -27.14 9.67
N LEU A 144 0.55 -26.66 9.62
CA LEU A 144 -0.02 -25.74 10.59
C LEU A 144 -0.02 -26.35 12.00
N CYS A 145 -0.48 -27.59 12.14
CA CYS A 145 -0.50 -28.25 13.45
C CYS A 145 0.91 -28.51 14.00
N ARG A 146 1.89 -28.81 13.13
CA ARG A 146 3.31 -28.91 13.52
C ARG A 146 3.94 -27.58 13.89
N HIS A 147 3.52 -26.49 13.25
CA HIS A 147 3.93 -25.15 13.65
C HIS A 147 3.43 -24.84 15.07
N LEU A 148 2.18 -25.19 15.38
CA LEU A 148 1.54 -24.90 16.67
C LEU A 148 1.98 -25.85 17.80
N ALA A 149 2.00 -27.16 17.58
CA ALA A 149 2.31 -28.16 18.61
C ALA A 149 3.72 -28.74 18.50
N GLY A 150 4.55 -28.22 17.58
CA GLY A 150 5.92 -28.65 17.36
C GLY A 150 6.05 -29.86 16.43
N ARG A 151 7.29 -30.16 16.05
CA ARG A 151 7.65 -31.13 14.99
C ARG A 151 7.19 -32.57 15.25
N LYS A 152 6.85 -32.92 16.50
CA LYS A 152 6.36 -34.25 16.89
C LYS A 152 4.87 -34.45 16.66
N PHE A 153 4.13 -33.39 16.33
CA PHE A 153 2.72 -33.52 15.96
C PHE A 153 2.57 -34.41 14.72
N ASP A 154 1.57 -35.29 14.75
CA ASP A 154 1.18 -36.09 13.60
C ASP A 154 -0.30 -36.48 13.69
N PHE A 155 -0.89 -36.80 12.54
CA PHE A 155 -2.21 -37.42 12.48
C PHE A 155 -2.10 -38.90 12.89
N THR A 156 -3.10 -39.41 13.61
CA THR A 156 -3.22 -40.85 13.90
C THR A 156 -3.79 -41.58 12.69
N THR A 157 -4.82 -41.01 12.06
CA THR A 157 -5.46 -41.55 10.86
C THR A 157 -5.77 -40.42 9.87
N VAL A 158 -5.51 -40.67 8.59
CA VAL A 158 -5.85 -39.79 7.47
C VAL A 158 -6.66 -40.60 6.47
N THR A 159 -7.93 -40.25 6.27
CA THR A 159 -8.77 -40.86 5.23
C THR A 159 -8.95 -39.87 4.10
N LEU A 160 -8.53 -40.27 2.90
CA LEU A 160 -8.66 -39.54 1.66
C LEU A 160 -9.60 -40.29 0.71
N PRO A 161 -10.20 -39.61 -0.27
CA PRO A 161 -10.91 -40.28 -1.34
C PRO A 161 -9.98 -41.14 -2.21
N PRO A 162 -10.51 -42.19 -2.86
CA PRO A 162 -9.76 -42.96 -3.84
C PRO A 162 -9.24 -42.07 -4.98
N SER A 163 -7.95 -42.15 -5.28
CA SER A 163 -7.29 -41.43 -6.37
C SER A 163 -6.47 -42.39 -7.24
N GLY A 164 -7.03 -42.79 -8.38
CA GLY A 164 -6.38 -43.71 -9.33
C GLY A 164 -6.21 -45.14 -8.81
N GLU A 165 -5.46 -45.96 -9.57
CA GLU A 165 -5.23 -47.39 -9.26
C GLU A 165 -4.16 -47.62 -8.18
N GLN A 166 -3.19 -46.70 -8.06
CA GLN A 166 -2.14 -46.73 -7.03
C GLN A 166 -2.09 -45.37 -6.34
N PRO A 167 -2.86 -45.18 -5.26
CA PRO A 167 -2.94 -43.89 -4.60
C PRO A 167 -1.63 -43.58 -3.86
N VAL A 168 -1.10 -42.37 -4.08
CA VAL A 168 0.09 -41.83 -3.42
C VAL A 168 -0.31 -40.53 -2.75
N SER A 169 0.13 -40.30 -1.51
CA SER A 169 -0.17 -39.07 -0.76
C SER A 169 1.07 -38.24 -0.51
N LEU A 170 0.92 -36.92 -0.63
CA LEU A 170 1.95 -35.92 -0.35
C LEU A 170 2.36 -35.92 1.13
N LEU A 171 1.49 -36.41 2.02
CA LEU A 171 1.75 -36.54 3.45
C LEU A 171 2.69 -37.70 3.80
N ARG A 172 2.74 -38.74 2.96
CA ARG A 172 3.45 -39.99 3.24
C ARG A 172 4.91 -39.83 3.69
N PRO A 173 5.76 -38.96 3.10
CA PRO A 173 7.15 -38.82 3.52
C PRO A 173 7.32 -38.11 4.87
N VAL A 174 6.28 -37.43 5.37
CA VAL A 174 6.36 -36.59 6.56
C VAL A 174 5.42 -37.03 7.68
N SER A 175 4.45 -37.89 7.42
CA SER A 175 3.48 -38.40 8.40
C SER A 175 3.65 -39.90 8.59
N SER A 176 3.67 -40.31 9.85
CA SER A 176 3.62 -41.70 10.32
C SER A 176 2.18 -42.20 10.53
N GLY A 177 1.19 -41.35 10.31
CA GLY A 177 -0.23 -41.69 10.43
C GLY A 177 -0.68 -42.77 9.44
N ASP A 178 -1.78 -43.43 9.78
CA ASP A 178 -2.41 -44.41 8.90
C ASP A 178 -3.19 -43.70 7.78
N ILE A 179 -2.60 -43.63 6.59
CA ILE A 179 -3.16 -42.96 5.40
C ILE A 179 -3.93 -43.98 4.56
N ARG A 180 -5.25 -43.79 4.43
CA ARG A 180 -6.18 -44.67 3.71
C ARG A 180 -6.91 -43.94 2.60
N HIS A 181 -7.08 -44.57 1.45
CA HIS A 181 -7.75 -44.00 0.27
C HIS A 181 -9.10 -44.70 -0.01
N GLU A 182 -10.03 -44.63 0.96
CA GLU A 182 -11.27 -45.41 0.97
C GLU A 182 -12.55 -44.59 1.25
N GLY A 183 -12.43 -43.28 1.51
CA GLY A 183 -13.54 -42.42 1.96
C GLY A 183 -14.26 -41.63 0.86
N VAL A 184 -15.44 -41.10 1.16
CA VAL A 184 -16.14 -40.10 0.31
C VAL A 184 -15.81 -38.66 0.74
N VAL A 185 -15.32 -38.50 1.97
CA VAL A 185 -14.92 -37.23 2.59
C VAL A 185 -13.48 -37.35 3.09
N VAL A 186 -12.83 -36.21 3.28
CA VAL A 186 -11.54 -36.18 3.97
C VAL A 186 -11.79 -36.23 5.48
N CYS A 187 -11.05 -37.09 6.18
CA CYS A 187 -11.02 -37.16 7.64
C CYS A 187 -9.58 -37.13 8.13
N LEU A 188 -9.23 -36.15 8.99
CA LEU A 188 -7.93 -36.04 9.64
C LEU A 188 -8.11 -36.18 11.14
N VAL A 189 -7.58 -37.25 11.74
CA VAL A 189 -7.74 -37.59 13.16
C VAL A 189 -6.41 -37.46 13.89
N PHE A 190 -6.41 -36.91 15.10
CA PHE A 190 -5.24 -36.85 15.97
C PHE A 190 -5.62 -36.84 17.46
N ASP A 191 -4.64 -37.16 18.31
CA ASP A 191 -4.78 -37.23 19.77
C ASP A 191 -4.98 -35.83 20.41
N ASN A 192 -5.98 -35.71 21.29
CA ASN A 192 -6.34 -34.46 21.97
C ASN A 192 -5.22 -33.87 22.84
N LYS A 193 -4.20 -34.63 23.21
CA LYS A 193 -3.04 -34.10 23.93
C LYS A 193 -2.41 -32.91 23.19
N TRP A 194 -2.45 -32.93 21.85
CA TRP A 194 -1.88 -31.88 21.01
C TRP A 194 -2.69 -30.58 21.07
N CYS A 195 -4.01 -30.64 21.28
CA CYS A 195 -4.85 -29.45 21.47
C CYS A 195 -4.44 -28.65 22.71
N LYS A 196 -3.89 -29.30 23.74
CA LYS A 196 -3.52 -28.66 25.01
C LYS A 196 -2.09 -28.13 25.03
N GLN A 197 -1.31 -28.39 23.98
CA GLN A 197 0.07 -27.92 23.91
C GLN A 197 0.11 -26.45 23.48
N ALA A 198 0.77 -25.62 24.28
CA ALA A 198 0.94 -24.21 23.96
C ALA A 198 1.99 -24.03 22.84
N SER A 199 1.64 -23.23 21.83
CA SER A 199 2.51 -22.84 20.74
C SER A 199 3.63 -21.93 21.22
N PHE A 200 4.85 -22.21 20.77
CA PHE A 200 6.00 -21.33 20.94
C PHE A 200 5.82 -19.99 20.20
N TYR A 201 5.07 -20.00 19.09
CA TYR A 201 4.85 -18.85 18.22
C TYR A 201 3.61 -18.02 18.60
N TYR A 202 3.01 -18.31 19.76
CA TYR A 202 1.84 -17.59 20.25
C TYR A 202 2.10 -16.08 20.38
N SER A 203 1.22 -15.27 19.79
CA SER A 203 1.30 -13.81 19.88
C SER A 203 -0.08 -13.18 20.01
N GLN A 204 -0.42 -12.73 21.22
CA GLN A 204 -1.70 -12.06 21.48
C GLN A 204 -1.85 -10.74 20.75
N SER A 205 -0.75 -10.00 20.51
CA SER A 205 -0.77 -8.74 19.78
C SER A 205 -1.11 -8.95 18.31
N ILE A 206 -0.49 -9.93 17.65
CA ILE A 206 -0.78 -10.31 16.26
C ILE A 206 -2.23 -10.78 16.14
N LYS A 207 -2.69 -11.65 17.05
CA LYS A 207 -4.10 -12.08 17.06
C LYS A 207 -5.06 -10.92 17.19
N LYS A 208 -4.82 -9.97 18.11
CA LYS A 208 -5.70 -8.80 18.28
C LYS A 208 -5.69 -7.88 17.05
N MET A 209 -4.52 -7.65 16.46
CA MET A 209 -4.36 -6.84 15.25
C MET A 209 -5.13 -7.44 14.07
N LEU A 210 -5.08 -8.77 13.92
CA LEU A 210 -5.72 -9.48 12.82
C LEU A 210 -7.18 -9.88 13.08
N ALA A 211 -7.61 -9.96 14.35
CA ALA A 211 -8.99 -10.30 14.72
C ALA A 211 -10.01 -9.36 14.06
N GLY A 212 -9.74 -8.05 14.06
CA GLY A 212 -10.61 -7.06 13.41
C GLY A 212 -10.78 -7.26 11.90
N ASN A 213 -9.83 -7.92 11.25
CA ASN A 213 -9.88 -8.26 9.82
C ASN A 213 -10.54 -9.63 9.54
N LEU A 214 -10.77 -10.44 10.58
CA LEU A 214 -11.35 -11.78 10.48
C LEU A 214 -12.80 -11.82 10.99
N ASP A 215 -13.13 -11.05 12.03
CA ASP A 215 -14.47 -10.95 12.63
C ASP A 215 -15.49 -10.16 11.79
N THR A 216 -15.14 -9.69 10.59
CA THR A 216 -16.11 -9.25 9.59
C THR A 216 -16.90 -10.45 9.07
N SER A 217 -17.92 -10.83 9.84
CA SER A 217 -19.06 -11.64 9.42
C SER A 217 -19.60 -11.08 8.11
N ASN A 218 -19.38 -11.78 7.00
CA ASN A 218 -20.08 -11.79 5.70
C ASN A 218 -20.73 -10.53 5.09
N ASP A 219 -20.51 -9.34 5.63
CA ASP A 219 -20.79 -8.08 5.00
C ASP A 219 -19.44 -7.39 4.86
N LEU A 220 -18.87 -7.50 3.65
CA LEU A 220 -17.97 -6.48 3.17
C LEU A 220 -18.61 -5.12 3.51
N PRO A 221 -17.88 -4.14 4.08
CA PRO A 221 -18.43 -2.81 4.29
C PRO A 221 -19.10 -2.33 3.01
N LEU A 222 -20.27 -1.71 3.07
CA LEU A 222 -21.08 -1.39 1.88
C LEU A 222 -20.24 -0.66 0.82
N LYS A 223 -19.33 0.23 1.25
CA LYS A 223 -18.36 0.91 0.39
C LYS A 223 -17.52 -0.07 -0.44
N GLN A 224 -17.06 -1.16 0.16
CA GLN A 224 -16.26 -2.19 -0.47
C GLN A 224 -17.10 -3.11 -1.38
N GLN A 225 -18.32 -3.48 -0.99
CA GLN A 225 -19.25 -4.21 -1.86
C GLN A 225 -19.54 -3.44 -3.15
N VAL A 226 -19.71 -2.13 -3.04
CA VAL A 226 -19.93 -1.24 -4.18
C VAL A 226 -18.68 -1.15 -5.07
N LYS A 227 -17.48 -1.03 -4.48
CA LYS A 227 -16.21 -1.05 -5.25
C LYS A 227 -16.02 -2.37 -6.00
N GLU A 228 -16.37 -3.51 -5.40
CA GLU A 228 -16.29 -4.82 -6.05
C GLU A 228 -17.32 -4.98 -7.18
N ALA A 229 -18.51 -4.42 -7.02
CA ALA A 229 -19.48 -4.36 -8.12
C ALA A 229 -18.93 -3.53 -9.30
N PHE A 230 -18.20 -2.43 -9.03
CA PHE A 230 -17.58 -1.63 -10.08
C PHE A 230 -16.50 -2.38 -10.88
N LEU A 231 -15.73 -3.25 -10.23
CA LEU A 231 -14.70 -4.10 -10.88
C LEU A 231 -15.30 -5.05 -11.92
N LYS A 232 -16.53 -5.51 -11.71
CA LYS A 232 -17.24 -6.44 -12.63
C LYS A 232 -17.87 -5.74 -13.83
N ALA A 233 -17.88 -4.40 -13.85
CA ALA A 233 -18.53 -3.65 -14.92
C ALA A 233 -17.60 -3.47 -16.13
N PRO A 234 -18.06 -3.83 -17.35
CA PRO A 234 -17.27 -3.64 -18.58
C PRO A 234 -17.15 -2.16 -19.00
N SER A 235 -18.00 -1.28 -18.47
CA SER A 235 -18.00 0.16 -18.79
C SER A 235 -18.26 1.01 -17.54
N PRO A 236 -17.23 1.29 -16.73
CA PRO A 236 -17.34 2.00 -15.45
C PRO A 236 -18.11 3.33 -15.50
N ALA A 237 -17.89 4.16 -16.52
CA ALA A 237 -18.52 5.47 -16.66
C ALA A 237 -20.04 5.42 -16.91
N ARG A 238 -20.59 4.23 -17.22
CA ARG A 238 -22.03 4.02 -17.46
C ARG A 238 -22.75 3.35 -16.29
N ILE A 239 -22.03 3.03 -15.22
CA ILE A 239 -22.63 2.38 -14.04
C ILE A 239 -23.65 3.32 -13.42
N ARG A 240 -24.84 2.77 -13.12
CA ARG A 240 -25.90 3.44 -12.37
C ARG A 240 -26.14 2.71 -11.04
N SER A 241 -26.69 3.42 -10.06
CA SER A 241 -27.01 2.84 -8.74
C SER A 241 -27.93 1.63 -8.84
N GLU A 242 -28.87 1.64 -9.78
CA GLU A 242 -29.76 0.52 -10.10
C GLU A 242 -28.98 -0.75 -10.43
N TRP A 243 -27.98 -0.66 -11.31
CA TRP A 243 -27.18 -1.80 -11.74
C TRP A 243 -26.41 -2.41 -10.57
N VAL A 244 -25.81 -1.58 -9.73
CA VAL A 244 -25.08 -2.06 -8.53
C VAL A 244 -26.03 -2.71 -7.54
N ALA A 245 -27.22 -2.15 -7.33
CA ALA A 245 -28.23 -2.75 -6.45
C ALA A 245 -28.60 -4.17 -6.93
N THR A 246 -28.77 -4.35 -8.25
CA THR A 246 -29.01 -5.68 -8.85
C THR A 246 -27.84 -6.64 -8.61
N GLN A 247 -26.59 -6.18 -8.76
CA GLN A 247 -25.41 -7.01 -8.48
C GLN A 247 -25.31 -7.45 -7.01
N LEU A 248 -25.83 -6.64 -6.09
CA LEU A 248 -25.87 -6.92 -4.66
C LEU A 248 -27.15 -7.67 -4.23
N GLY A 249 -27.98 -8.12 -5.17
CA GLY A 249 -29.19 -8.88 -4.88
C GLY A 249 -30.29 -8.07 -4.15
N GLN A 250 -30.28 -6.74 -4.26
CA GLN A 250 -31.22 -5.86 -3.57
C GLN A 250 -31.90 -4.86 -4.50
N THR A 251 -32.99 -4.25 -4.03
CA THR A 251 -33.69 -3.18 -4.78
C THR A 251 -32.91 -1.86 -4.72
N GLU A 252 -33.02 -1.02 -5.75
CA GLU A 252 -32.33 0.28 -5.78
C GLU A 252 -32.70 1.17 -4.57
N SER A 253 -33.96 1.12 -4.12
CA SER A 253 -34.44 1.87 -2.95
C SER A 253 -33.76 1.41 -1.65
N ALA A 254 -33.60 0.10 -1.45
CA ALA A 254 -32.90 -0.46 -0.29
C ALA A 254 -31.41 -0.06 -0.31
N PHE A 255 -30.77 -0.16 -1.47
CA PHE A 255 -29.37 0.20 -1.67
C PHE A 255 -29.12 1.69 -1.40
N ARG A 256 -29.93 2.59 -1.97
CA ARG A 256 -29.84 4.04 -1.72
C ARG A 256 -30.14 4.42 -0.26
N ARG A 257 -30.92 3.61 0.45
CA ARG A 257 -31.15 3.80 1.90
C ARG A 257 -29.91 3.40 2.70
N GLN A 258 -29.30 2.26 2.40
CA GLN A 258 -28.05 1.82 3.05
C GLN A 258 -26.91 2.82 2.83
N LEU A 259 -26.72 3.29 1.60
CA LEU A 259 -25.71 4.32 1.29
C LEU A 259 -25.89 5.59 2.12
N ARG A 260 -27.14 6.03 2.33
CA ARG A 260 -27.43 7.21 3.18
C ARG A 260 -27.18 6.95 4.66
N GLN A 261 -27.50 5.75 5.15
CA GLN A 261 -27.25 5.37 6.54
C GLN A 261 -25.75 5.35 6.87
N GLU A 262 -24.92 4.96 5.92
CA GLU A 262 -23.45 4.94 6.06
C GLU A 262 -22.77 6.23 5.58
N SER A 263 -23.55 7.27 5.23
CA SER A 263 -23.02 8.55 4.69
C SER A 263 -22.12 8.39 3.46
N ILE A 264 -22.39 7.39 2.60
CA ILE A 264 -21.63 7.11 1.38
C ILE A 264 -22.32 7.78 0.17
N SER A 265 -21.57 8.61 -0.54
CA SER A 265 -22.00 9.15 -1.84
C SER A 265 -21.63 8.19 -2.97
N PHE A 266 -22.64 7.58 -3.61
CA PHE A 266 -22.45 6.70 -4.77
C PHE A 266 -21.69 7.38 -5.91
N SER A 267 -22.08 8.62 -6.23
CA SER A 267 -21.47 9.40 -7.32
C SER A 267 -19.99 9.69 -7.03
N ALA A 268 -19.66 10.08 -5.79
CA ALA A 268 -18.29 10.32 -5.39
C ALA A 268 -17.44 9.04 -5.46
N LEU A 269 -17.98 7.92 -4.96
CA LEU A 269 -17.31 6.63 -4.97
C LEU A 269 -17.07 6.10 -6.39
N LEU A 270 -18.04 6.28 -7.29
CA LEU A 270 -17.90 5.90 -8.70
C LEU A 270 -16.87 6.80 -9.41
N LYS A 271 -16.87 8.12 -9.12
CA LYS A 271 -15.90 9.07 -9.68
C LYS A 271 -14.47 8.75 -9.23
N GLU A 272 -14.28 8.42 -7.95
CA GLU A 272 -13.01 7.94 -7.37
C GLU A 272 -12.51 6.68 -8.11
N TYR A 273 -13.39 5.67 -8.27
CA TYR A 273 -13.04 4.43 -8.97
C TYR A 273 -12.66 4.66 -10.44
N ILE A 274 -13.43 5.46 -11.17
CA ILE A 274 -13.13 5.80 -12.58
C ILE A 274 -11.80 6.54 -12.66
N HIS A 275 -11.52 7.45 -11.72
CA HIS A 275 -10.27 8.18 -11.68
C HIS A 275 -9.07 7.26 -11.46
N ASP A 276 -9.12 6.36 -10.48
CA ASP A 276 -8.06 5.38 -10.22
C ASP A 276 -7.75 4.54 -11.47
N GLN A 277 -8.79 4.01 -12.13
CA GLN A 277 -8.65 3.24 -13.36
C GLN A 277 -8.08 4.07 -14.51
N SER A 278 -8.45 5.35 -14.60
CA SER A 278 -7.91 6.29 -15.59
C SER A 278 -6.41 6.50 -15.38
N CYS A 279 -5.99 6.72 -14.13
CA CYS A 279 -4.59 6.93 -13.79
C CYS A 279 -3.75 5.70 -14.13
N HIS A 280 -4.17 4.51 -13.69
CA HIS A 280 -3.48 3.25 -13.98
C HIS A 280 -3.34 3.01 -15.50
N ARG A 281 -4.39 3.24 -16.29
CA ARG A 281 -4.36 3.06 -17.75
C ARG A 281 -3.43 4.05 -18.46
N LEU A 282 -3.47 5.32 -18.07
CA LEU A 282 -2.58 6.34 -18.65
C LEU A 282 -1.11 6.13 -18.23
N LEU A 283 -0.89 5.71 -16.98
CA LEU A 283 0.41 5.35 -16.41
C LEU A 283 0.92 3.97 -16.84
N SER A 284 0.12 3.17 -17.55
CA SER A 284 0.58 1.98 -18.31
C SER A 284 0.76 2.25 -19.81
N GLY A 285 0.24 3.37 -20.32
CA GLY A 285 0.62 3.95 -21.61
C GLY A 285 -0.42 3.90 -22.69
N GLU A 286 -1.59 3.42 -22.30
CA GLU A 286 -2.79 3.43 -23.10
C GLU A 286 -3.06 4.83 -23.66
N LYS A 287 -3.49 4.91 -24.92
CA LYS A 287 -3.84 6.19 -25.54
C LYS A 287 -5.09 6.73 -24.85
N THR A 288 -5.18 8.05 -24.75
CA THR A 288 -6.33 8.75 -24.14
C THR A 288 -7.67 8.35 -24.78
N GLU A 289 -7.69 8.07 -26.08
CA GLU A 289 -8.88 7.59 -26.81
C GLU A 289 -9.27 6.17 -26.39
N ASP A 290 -8.30 5.26 -26.30
CA ASP A 290 -8.51 3.88 -25.89
C ASP A 290 -8.97 3.83 -24.42
N THR A 291 -8.33 4.61 -23.54
CA THR A 291 -8.74 4.72 -22.13
C THR A 291 -10.16 5.24 -22.00
N ALA A 292 -10.54 6.26 -22.78
CA ALA A 292 -11.90 6.79 -22.79
C ALA A 292 -12.93 5.73 -23.21
N ALA A 293 -12.61 4.96 -24.25
CA ALA A 293 -13.46 3.88 -24.76
C ALA A 293 -13.60 2.75 -23.72
N HIS A 294 -12.50 2.27 -23.13
CA HIS A 294 -12.52 1.21 -22.12
C HIS A 294 -13.28 1.61 -20.86
N LEU A 295 -13.17 2.87 -20.43
CA LEU A 295 -13.93 3.37 -19.28
C LEU A 295 -15.41 3.61 -19.61
N GLY A 296 -15.80 3.63 -20.90
CA GLY A 296 -17.19 3.76 -21.33
C GLY A 296 -17.67 5.20 -21.56
N PHE A 297 -16.77 6.17 -21.71
CA PHE A 297 -17.11 7.54 -22.08
C PHE A 297 -17.66 7.60 -23.53
N SER A 298 -18.47 8.62 -23.84
CA SER A 298 -19.03 8.81 -25.18
C SER A 298 -17.99 9.16 -26.23
N ASP A 299 -16.97 9.91 -25.81
CA ASP A 299 -15.92 10.43 -26.65
C ASP A 299 -14.72 10.86 -25.79
N ARG A 300 -13.57 11.06 -26.46
CA ARG A 300 -12.32 11.49 -25.84
C ARG A 300 -12.47 12.81 -25.07
N ARG A 301 -13.20 13.81 -25.59
CA ARG A 301 -13.29 15.14 -24.96
C ARG A 301 -14.07 15.08 -23.65
N SER A 302 -15.11 14.26 -23.60
CA SER A 302 -15.91 14.00 -22.40
C SER A 302 -15.06 13.35 -21.30
N PHE A 303 -14.22 12.37 -21.66
CA PHE A 303 -13.23 11.79 -20.75
C PHE A 303 -12.21 12.83 -20.28
N GLU A 304 -11.56 13.54 -21.21
CA GLU A 304 -10.52 14.53 -20.87
C GLU A 304 -11.02 15.63 -19.95
N ARG A 305 -12.25 16.10 -20.16
CA ARG A 305 -12.89 17.09 -19.28
C ARG A 305 -13.10 16.52 -17.88
N SER A 306 -13.70 15.34 -17.77
CA SER A 306 -13.97 14.68 -16.48
C SER A 306 -12.67 14.37 -15.73
N PHE A 307 -11.66 13.86 -16.44
CA PHE A 307 -10.35 13.56 -15.89
C PHE A 307 -9.65 14.83 -15.42
N LYS A 308 -9.58 15.89 -16.25
CA LYS A 308 -8.91 17.14 -15.89
C LYS A 308 -9.60 17.88 -14.74
N GLU A 309 -10.92 17.81 -14.64
CA GLU A 309 -11.67 18.38 -13.52
C GLU A 309 -11.25 17.72 -12.19
N HIS A 310 -11.04 16.41 -12.20
CA HIS A 310 -10.70 15.63 -11.01
C HIS A 310 -9.19 15.62 -10.71
N ALA A 311 -8.37 15.23 -11.68
CA ALA A 311 -6.92 15.09 -11.55
C ALA A 311 -6.16 16.43 -11.62
N GLY A 312 -6.79 17.45 -12.20
CA GLY A 312 -6.19 18.76 -12.46
C GLY A 312 -5.36 18.81 -13.72
N ILE A 313 -4.66 17.74 -14.04
CA ILE A 313 -3.88 17.64 -15.26
C ILE A 313 -4.66 17.01 -16.41
N SER A 314 -4.21 17.27 -17.63
CA SER A 314 -4.73 16.58 -18.79
C SER A 314 -4.29 15.11 -18.78
N ALA A 315 -5.14 14.23 -19.32
CA ALA A 315 -4.80 12.82 -19.52
C ALA A 315 -3.53 12.65 -20.38
N GLY A 316 -3.29 13.57 -21.31
CA GLY A 316 -2.07 13.62 -22.12
C GLY A 316 -0.81 13.88 -21.28
N GLN A 317 -0.85 14.82 -20.33
CA GLN A 317 0.26 15.09 -19.41
C GLN A 317 0.58 13.87 -18.54
N LEU A 318 -0.44 13.23 -17.95
CA LEU A 318 -0.23 12.03 -17.13
C LEU A 318 0.35 10.88 -17.98
N ARG A 319 -0.15 10.68 -19.20
CA ARG A 319 0.38 9.67 -20.12
C ARG A 319 1.82 9.96 -20.55
N GLN A 320 2.17 11.22 -20.79
CA GLN A 320 3.55 11.62 -21.10
C GLN A 320 4.49 11.31 -19.94
N LEU A 321 4.07 11.58 -18.69
CA LEU A 321 4.82 11.19 -17.51
C LEU A 321 5.02 9.68 -17.45
N GLY A 322 3.93 8.92 -17.57
CA GLY A 322 4.00 7.46 -17.61
C GLY A 322 4.90 6.93 -18.72
N ASN A 323 4.89 7.54 -19.91
CA ASN A 323 5.81 7.18 -20.99
C ASN A 323 7.28 7.39 -20.58
N ARG A 324 7.64 8.57 -20.07
CA ARG A 324 9.02 8.86 -19.61
C ARG A 324 9.45 7.87 -18.52
N LEU A 325 8.55 7.55 -17.59
CA LEU A 325 8.79 6.59 -16.52
C LEU A 325 8.78 5.11 -16.98
N ARG A 326 8.25 4.74 -18.15
CA ARG A 326 8.27 3.33 -18.61
C ARG A 326 9.45 3.01 -19.53
N PHE A 327 9.87 3.97 -20.34
CA PHE A 327 10.90 3.74 -21.36
C PHE A 327 12.33 3.89 -20.83
N GLN A 328 12.50 4.39 -19.61
CA GLN A 328 13.80 4.42 -18.95
C GLN A 328 13.95 3.25 -17.97
N LYS A 329 15.11 2.60 -18.05
CA LYS A 329 15.41 1.37 -17.29
C LYS A 329 15.39 1.68 -15.79
N GLY A 330 14.55 0.97 -15.03
CA GLY A 330 14.45 1.13 -13.57
C GLY A 330 13.25 1.93 -13.05
N ASN A 331 12.58 2.69 -13.92
CA ASN A 331 11.48 3.57 -13.53
C ASN A 331 10.11 2.89 -13.42
N GLY A 332 9.95 1.67 -13.96
CA GLY A 332 8.74 0.86 -13.76
C GLY A 332 8.49 0.56 -12.27
N ASN A 333 9.56 0.44 -11.48
CA ASN A 333 9.46 0.20 -10.04
C ASN A 333 8.90 1.43 -9.31
N LEU A 334 9.20 2.65 -9.75
CA LEU A 334 8.62 3.86 -9.15
C LEU A 334 7.11 3.92 -9.36
N ILE A 335 6.61 3.57 -10.55
CA ILE A 335 5.16 3.48 -10.80
C ILE A 335 4.54 2.41 -9.90
N ASN A 336 5.18 1.25 -9.78
CA ASN A 336 4.71 0.17 -8.92
C ASN A 336 4.64 0.61 -7.44
N VAL A 337 5.67 1.29 -6.93
CA VAL A 337 5.68 1.86 -5.58
C VAL A 337 4.48 2.79 -5.40
N VAL A 338 4.24 3.71 -6.34
CA VAL A 338 3.10 4.64 -6.29
C VAL A 338 1.75 3.91 -6.30
N GLU A 339 1.57 2.92 -7.18
CA GLU A 339 0.32 2.15 -7.27
C GLU A 339 0.04 1.37 -5.99
N ASN A 340 1.10 0.89 -5.33
CA ASN A 340 1.03 0.13 -4.08
C ASN A 340 1.23 0.98 -2.82
N LEU A 341 1.22 2.32 -2.92
CA LEU A 341 1.29 3.19 -1.75
C LEU A 341 0.11 2.89 -0.81
N PRO A 342 0.37 2.68 0.49
CA PRO A 342 -0.69 2.52 1.46
C PRO A 342 -1.53 3.81 1.56
N PRO A 343 -2.83 3.68 1.90
CA PRO A 343 -3.66 4.84 2.16
C PRO A 343 -3.14 5.61 3.38
N LEU A 344 -3.41 6.91 3.43
CA LEU A 344 -3.06 7.73 4.59
C LEU A 344 -3.69 7.14 5.88
N PRO A 345 -3.02 7.23 7.04
CA PRO A 345 -3.59 6.80 8.32
C PRO A 345 -4.96 7.43 8.60
N ASN A 346 -5.85 6.70 9.28
CA ASN A 346 -7.22 7.15 9.56
C ASN A 346 -7.30 8.47 10.33
N SER A 347 -6.37 8.70 11.27
CA SER A 347 -6.21 9.97 12.00
C SER A 347 -6.01 11.14 11.02
N ILE A 348 -5.11 10.97 10.06
CA ILE A 348 -4.75 11.97 9.06
C ILE A 348 -5.86 12.16 8.03
N GLN A 349 -6.47 11.07 7.54
CA GLN A 349 -7.65 11.18 6.67
C GLN A 349 -8.80 11.93 7.35
N THR A 350 -9.05 11.65 8.63
CA THR A 350 -10.08 12.34 9.41
C THR A 350 -9.76 13.84 9.50
N LEU A 351 -8.50 14.19 9.79
CA LEU A 351 -8.04 15.58 9.84
C LEU A 351 -8.19 16.30 8.49
N LEU A 352 -7.90 15.62 7.38
CA LEU A 352 -8.06 16.14 6.01
C LEU A 352 -9.52 16.26 5.55
N ASN A 353 -10.46 15.60 6.22
CA ASN A 353 -11.89 15.68 5.93
C ASN A 353 -12.67 16.61 6.87
N MET A 354 -12.04 17.11 7.94
CA MET A 354 -12.65 18.14 8.80
C MET A 354 -12.99 19.41 8.00
N ASP A 355 -14.06 20.09 8.38
CA ASP A 355 -14.40 21.37 7.79
C ASP A 355 -13.49 22.47 8.35
N CYS A 356 -12.83 23.21 7.47
CA CYS A 356 -11.90 24.29 7.85
C CYS A 356 -12.58 25.38 8.69
N GLU A 357 -13.86 25.65 8.45
CA GLU A 357 -14.58 26.73 9.14
C GLU A 357 -14.93 26.37 10.59
N THR A 358 -14.98 25.07 10.92
CA THR A 358 -15.39 24.58 12.24
C THR A 358 -14.26 23.89 13.01
N MET A 359 -13.09 23.70 12.39
CA MET A 359 -11.95 23.03 13.01
C MET A 359 -11.40 23.82 14.20
N THR A 360 -11.51 23.25 15.40
CA THR A 360 -10.94 23.85 16.61
C THR A 360 -9.61 23.21 17.00
N LEU A 361 -8.78 23.96 17.73
CA LEU A 361 -7.53 23.43 18.28
C LEU A 361 -7.77 22.21 19.18
N ALA A 362 -8.84 22.22 19.98
CA ALA A 362 -9.19 21.12 20.87
C ALA A 362 -9.53 19.83 20.11
N ASP A 363 -10.30 19.94 19.03
CA ASP A 363 -10.67 18.78 18.21
C ASP A 363 -9.44 18.14 17.53
N VAL A 364 -8.54 18.98 17.02
CA VAL A 364 -7.29 18.52 16.39
C VAL A 364 -6.37 17.87 17.42
N VAL A 365 -6.20 18.47 18.60
CA VAL A 365 -5.41 17.87 19.69
C VAL A 365 -5.98 16.49 20.08
N SER A 366 -7.30 16.40 20.31
CA SER A 366 -7.96 15.14 20.68
C SER A 366 -7.83 14.05 19.59
N LEU A 367 -7.80 14.45 18.33
CA LEU A 367 -7.59 13.52 17.22
C LEU A 367 -6.15 13.00 17.18
N ILE A 368 -5.17 13.89 17.32
CA ILE A 368 -3.74 13.55 17.21
C ILE A 368 -3.26 12.74 18.43
N GLU A 369 -3.80 12.99 19.62
CA GLU A 369 -3.47 12.22 20.84
C GLU A 369 -3.79 10.72 20.73
N LYS A 370 -4.72 10.36 19.83
CA LYS A 370 -5.06 8.95 19.55
C LYS A 370 -4.03 8.27 18.65
N ASP A 371 -3.08 9.03 18.09
CA ASP A 371 -2.02 8.56 17.20
C ASP A 371 -0.64 8.92 17.77
N PRO A 372 -0.03 8.03 18.58
CA PRO A 372 1.23 8.32 19.26
C PRO A 372 2.39 8.63 18.30
N ILE A 373 2.37 8.08 17.08
CA ILE A 373 3.42 8.30 16.09
C ILE A 373 3.28 9.70 15.50
N PHE A 374 2.07 10.05 15.06
CA PHE A 374 1.81 11.39 14.53
C PHE A 374 2.05 12.47 15.61
N GLN A 375 1.61 12.23 16.84
CA GLN A 375 1.89 13.10 17.98
C GLN A 375 3.40 13.31 18.20
N ALA A 376 4.20 12.24 18.17
CA ALA A 376 5.65 12.33 18.34
C ALA A 376 6.30 13.18 17.25
N HIS A 377 5.89 13.02 15.98
CA HIS A 377 6.38 13.84 14.87
C HIS A 377 6.03 15.32 15.05
N VAL A 378 4.77 15.62 15.43
CA VAL A 378 4.32 17.00 15.68
C VAL A 378 5.15 17.65 16.79
N MET A 379 5.31 16.96 17.93
CA MET A 379 6.09 17.47 19.06
C MET A 379 7.58 17.66 18.71
N SER A 380 8.18 16.69 18.00
CA SER A 380 9.58 16.73 17.58
C SER A 380 9.86 17.94 16.69
N LYS A 381 9.03 18.17 15.65
CA LYS A 381 9.24 19.30 14.72
C LYS A 381 8.92 20.64 15.37
N ALA A 382 7.84 20.75 16.15
CA ALA A 382 7.45 21.99 16.81
C ALA A 382 8.49 22.48 17.85
N SER A 383 9.33 21.58 18.35
CA SER A 383 10.37 21.90 19.32
C SER A 383 11.59 22.60 18.73
N ARG A 384 11.67 22.76 17.40
CA ARG A 384 12.79 23.48 16.78
C ARG A 384 12.71 24.98 16.98
N ALA A 385 13.87 25.61 17.21
CA ALA A 385 13.98 27.04 17.52
C ALA A 385 13.41 27.97 16.43
N VAL A 386 13.42 27.53 15.17
CA VAL A 386 12.84 28.27 14.04
C VAL A 386 11.32 28.46 14.18
N TYR A 387 10.65 27.57 14.90
CA TYR A 387 9.22 27.67 15.20
C TYR A 387 8.95 28.37 16.56
N GLY A 388 9.97 29.01 17.12
CA GLY A 388 9.89 29.74 18.38
C GLY A 388 10.27 28.90 19.60
N SER A 389 9.64 29.19 20.74
CA SER A 389 9.97 28.52 22.01
C SER A 389 9.43 27.09 22.06
N VAL A 390 10.21 26.18 22.66
CA VAL A 390 9.87 24.76 22.81
C VAL A 390 8.48 24.61 23.46
N PRO A 391 7.54 23.89 22.81
CA PRO A 391 6.20 23.68 23.34
C PRO A 391 6.20 22.62 24.44
N LYS A 392 5.40 22.81 25.48
CA LYS A 392 5.27 21.84 26.59
C LYS A 392 4.26 20.73 26.33
N ASN A 393 3.32 20.98 25.43
CA ASN A 393 2.22 20.07 25.11
C ASN A 393 1.79 20.26 23.65
N LEU A 394 0.90 19.37 23.19
CA LEU A 394 0.43 19.36 21.81
C LEU A 394 -0.36 20.61 21.44
N GLU A 395 -1.11 21.17 22.39
CA GLU A 395 -1.85 22.41 22.21
C GLU A 395 -0.92 23.59 21.90
N GLN A 396 0.20 23.73 22.62
CA GLN A 396 1.22 24.74 22.34
C GLN A 396 1.95 24.46 21.03
N ALA A 397 2.26 23.20 20.74
CA ALA A 397 2.94 22.81 19.51
C ALA A 397 2.13 23.20 18.27
N ILE A 398 0.82 22.95 18.29
CA ILE A 398 -0.07 23.26 17.16
C ILE A 398 -0.47 24.74 17.17
N GLY A 399 -0.93 25.28 18.30
CA GLY A 399 -1.49 26.62 18.38
C GLY A 399 -0.45 27.73 18.18
N ARG A 400 0.74 27.58 18.76
CA ARG A 400 1.77 28.64 18.77
C ARG A 400 2.88 28.42 17.75
N ASN A 401 3.33 27.19 17.57
CA ASN A 401 4.56 26.92 16.82
C ASN A 401 4.28 26.56 15.36
N LEU A 402 3.39 25.60 15.10
CA LEU A 402 3.13 25.09 13.74
C LEU A 402 1.94 25.78 13.05
N GLY A 403 0.96 26.22 13.84
CA GLY A 403 -0.27 26.85 13.38
C GLY A 403 -1.38 25.83 13.06
N LEU A 404 -2.59 26.10 13.56
CA LEU A 404 -3.77 25.26 13.34
C LEU A 404 -4.13 25.11 11.85
N GLY A 405 -4.00 26.18 11.07
CA GLY A 405 -4.27 26.11 9.62
C GLY A 405 -3.27 25.24 8.84
N ASN A 406 -2.04 25.09 9.33
CA ASN A 406 -1.00 24.34 8.63
C ASN A 406 -0.97 22.85 9.00
N ILE A 407 -1.54 22.47 10.15
CA ILE A 407 -1.42 21.11 10.70
C ILE A 407 -1.91 20.03 9.73
N ARG A 408 -2.89 20.36 8.88
CA ARG A 408 -3.42 19.47 7.83
C ARG A 408 -2.35 19.12 6.81
N ASN A 409 -1.62 20.12 6.33
CA ASN A 409 -0.53 19.92 5.38
C ASN A 409 0.66 19.21 6.03
N LEU A 410 0.97 19.54 7.29
CA LEU A 410 2.02 18.87 8.04
C LEU A 410 1.73 17.38 8.25
N ALA A 411 0.46 17.03 8.49
CA ALA A 411 0.02 15.65 8.61
C ALA A 411 0.39 14.82 7.38
N VAL A 412 0.24 15.38 6.17
CA VAL A 412 0.59 14.69 4.91
C VAL A 412 2.08 14.41 4.83
N ILE A 413 2.92 15.39 5.18
CA ILE A 413 4.38 15.22 5.18
C ILE A 413 4.80 14.15 6.18
N PHE A 414 4.22 14.17 7.38
CA PHE A 414 4.56 13.19 8.42
C PHE A 414 4.01 11.80 8.10
N ALA A 415 2.85 11.69 7.44
CA ALA A 415 2.39 10.42 6.89
C ALA A 415 3.38 9.89 5.84
N ALA A 416 3.80 10.72 4.88
CA ALA A 416 4.77 10.33 3.87
C ALA A 416 6.06 9.82 4.52
N GLN A 417 6.58 10.56 5.52
CA GLN A 417 7.73 10.15 6.29
C GLN A 417 7.50 8.81 7.00
N GLN A 418 6.40 8.67 7.75
CA GLN A 418 6.08 7.45 8.49
C GLN A 418 5.97 6.23 7.59
N LEU A 419 5.31 6.38 6.44
CA LEU A 419 5.03 5.27 5.52
C LEU A 419 6.29 4.84 4.74
N LEU A 420 7.16 5.79 4.39
CA LEU A 420 8.25 5.54 3.43
C LEU A 420 9.64 5.48 4.07
N THR A 421 9.81 5.88 5.34
CA THR A 421 11.13 5.86 6.00
C THR A 421 11.77 4.47 6.00
N SER A 422 11.00 3.42 6.28
CA SER A 422 11.55 2.06 6.40
C SER A 422 12.11 1.50 5.09
N GLN A 423 11.65 2.04 3.96
CA GLN A 423 12.00 1.63 2.60
C GLN A 423 12.84 2.71 1.90
N CYS A 424 13.40 3.67 2.64
CA CYS A 424 14.20 4.75 2.09
C CYS A 424 15.70 4.42 2.21
N ARG A 425 16.41 4.45 1.09
CA ARG A 425 17.88 4.30 1.00
C ARG A 425 18.63 5.52 1.54
N PHE A 426 17.99 6.69 1.53
CA PHE A 426 18.60 7.91 2.04
C PHE A 426 18.61 7.92 3.57
N GLU A 427 19.78 7.73 4.18
CA GLU A 427 19.90 7.56 5.64
C GLU A 427 19.33 8.73 6.45
N LYS A 428 19.43 9.95 5.92
CA LYS A 428 19.06 11.19 6.62
C LYS A 428 17.62 11.62 6.30
N VAL A 429 16.66 10.69 6.31
CA VAL A 429 15.25 10.92 5.92
C VAL A 429 14.61 12.16 6.57
N ASN A 430 14.97 12.45 7.84
CA ASN A 430 14.48 13.64 8.54
C ASN A 430 14.81 14.96 7.82
N LEU A 431 15.93 15.02 7.09
CA LEU A 431 16.33 16.19 6.30
C LEU A 431 15.35 16.50 5.17
N LEU A 432 14.68 15.48 4.62
CA LEU A 432 13.70 15.69 3.54
C LEU A 432 12.48 16.45 4.05
N THR A 433 11.92 16.02 5.19
CA THR A 433 10.78 16.73 5.79
C THR A 433 11.18 18.08 6.34
N ASP A 434 12.38 18.18 6.89
CA ASP A 434 12.98 19.44 7.31
C ASP A 434 13.10 20.45 6.16
N ALA A 435 13.53 20.02 4.97
CA ALA A 435 13.62 20.86 3.79
C ALA A 435 12.26 21.43 3.37
N MET A 436 11.21 20.60 3.41
CA MET A 436 9.84 21.01 3.09
C MET A 436 9.34 22.07 4.10
N LEU A 437 9.53 21.84 5.39
CA LEU A 437 9.09 22.77 6.43
C LEU A 437 9.89 24.09 6.39
N LEU A 438 11.20 24.00 6.12
CA LEU A 438 12.08 25.15 5.99
C LEU A 438 11.71 25.98 4.75
N SER A 439 11.36 25.34 3.63
CA SER A 439 10.89 26.02 2.41
C SER A 439 9.68 26.91 2.70
N LEU A 440 8.72 26.41 3.48
CA LEU A 440 7.57 27.21 3.91
C LEU A 440 7.97 28.41 4.78
N THR A 441 8.89 28.20 5.73
CA THR A 441 9.36 29.27 6.61
C THR A 441 10.12 30.35 5.85
N ILE A 442 11.00 29.95 4.91
CA ILE A 442 11.72 30.87 4.04
C ILE A 442 10.73 31.70 3.24
N PHE A 443 9.73 31.08 2.61
CA PHE A 443 8.75 31.82 1.82
C PHE A 443 7.99 32.84 2.67
N GLN A 444 7.50 32.40 3.84
CA GLN A 444 6.75 33.25 4.76
C GLN A 444 7.55 34.49 5.20
N ARG A 445 8.86 34.32 5.43
CA ARG A 445 9.74 35.40 5.91
C ARG A 445 10.21 36.30 4.77
N LEU A 446 10.64 35.74 3.64
CA LEU A 446 11.26 36.51 2.55
C LEU A 446 10.26 37.18 1.61
N PHE A 447 9.10 36.56 1.38
CA PHE A 447 8.09 37.02 0.42
C PHE A 447 6.76 37.36 1.09
N GLY A 448 6.39 36.58 2.11
CA GLY A 448 5.13 36.72 2.84
C GLY A 448 3.89 36.36 2.00
N PHE A 449 2.73 36.28 2.66
CA PHE A 449 1.46 35.92 2.02
C PHE A 449 0.54 37.12 1.76
N ASN A 450 0.98 38.35 2.09
CA ASN A 450 0.15 39.55 2.12
C ASN A 450 -0.49 39.93 0.77
N ARG A 451 0.09 39.45 -0.34
CA ARG A 451 -0.38 39.72 -1.71
C ARG A 451 -1.31 38.64 -2.26
N LEU A 452 -1.59 37.60 -1.48
CA LEU A 452 -2.35 36.43 -1.90
C LEU A 452 -3.68 36.39 -1.16
N ASN A 453 -4.73 35.90 -1.83
CA ASN A 453 -5.98 35.58 -1.14
C ASN A 453 -5.83 34.27 -0.34
N GLU A 454 -6.88 33.89 0.41
CA GLU A 454 -6.84 32.71 1.28
C GLU A 454 -6.61 31.41 0.51
N ASP A 455 -7.34 31.20 -0.60
CA ASP A 455 -7.18 30.02 -1.47
C ASP A 455 -5.78 29.92 -2.08
N GLN A 456 -5.23 31.03 -2.56
CA GLN A 456 -3.89 31.11 -3.12
C GLN A 456 -2.82 30.88 -2.05
N THR A 457 -3.02 31.43 -0.86
CA THR A 457 -2.13 31.22 0.28
C THR A 457 -2.05 29.74 0.62
N GLU A 458 -3.18 29.05 0.69
CA GLU A 458 -3.22 27.62 0.96
C GLU A 458 -2.56 26.80 -0.16
N GLN A 459 -2.81 27.15 -1.42
CA GLN A 459 -2.14 26.51 -2.56
C GLN A 459 -0.61 26.68 -2.51
N VAL A 460 -0.11 27.88 -2.21
CA VAL A 460 1.34 28.14 -2.12
C VAL A 460 1.96 27.36 -0.97
N LYS A 461 1.29 27.30 0.20
CA LYS A 461 1.73 26.46 1.32
C LYS A 461 1.84 25.00 0.92
N GLN A 462 0.82 24.48 0.23
CA GLN A 462 0.82 23.09 -0.26
C GLN A 462 1.94 22.85 -1.28
N LEU A 463 2.24 23.80 -2.17
CA LEU A 463 3.33 23.66 -3.13
C LEU A 463 4.71 23.63 -2.46
N LEU A 464 4.92 24.47 -1.44
CA LEU A 464 6.18 24.52 -0.66
C LEU A 464 6.39 23.28 0.19
N LEU A 465 5.31 22.71 0.73
CA LEU A 465 5.35 21.56 1.61
C LEU A 465 5.35 20.23 0.84
N PHE A 466 4.59 20.14 -0.24
CA PHE A 466 4.41 18.89 -0.98
C PHE A 466 5.36 18.77 -2.16
N GLY A 467 5.85 19.88 -2.71
CA GLY A 467 6.57 19.93 -4.00
C GLY A 467 7.66 18.87 -4.13
N THR A 468 8.42 18.64 -3.06
CA THR A 468 9.56 17.71 -3.03
C THR A 468 9.25 16.36 -2.37
N LEU A 469 7.97 16.01 -2.13
CA LEU A 469 7.59 14.71 -1.55
C LEU A 469 8.10 13.51 -2.35
N SER A 470 8.23 13.65 -3.66
CA SER A 470 8.79 12.61 -4.53
C SER A 470 10.22 12.20 -4.20
N LEU A 471 10.97 12.98 -3.40
CA LEU A 471 12.27 12.55 -2.88
C LEU A 471 12.16 11.23 -2.10
N PHE A 472 11.05 11.00 -1.39
CA PHE A 472 10.79 9.71 -0.74
C PHE A 472 10.62 8.55 -1.74
N LEU A 473 10.06 8.82 -2.92
CA LEU A 473 9.92 7.79 -3.96
C LEU A 473 11.24 7.50 -4.66
N ILE A 474 12.02 8.52 -4.93
CA ILE A 474 13.29 8.40 -5.65
C ILE A 474 14.33 7.66 -4.82
N PHE A 475 14.31 7.87 -3.51
CA PHE A 475 15.16 7.13 -2.58
C PHE A 475 14.55 5.81 -2.11
N HIS A 476 13.42 5.38 -2.67
CA HIS A 476 12.81 4.11 -2.27
C HIS A 476 13.67 2.92 -2.69
N ASP A 477 13.81 1.92 -1.81
CA ASP A 477 14.68 0.75 -1.97
C ASP A 477 14.34 -0.18 -3.14
N GLU A 478 13.06 -0.26 -3.51
CA GLU A 478 12.54 -0.89 -4.71
C GLU A 478 12.91 -0.14 -6.01
N CYS A 479 13.25 1.15 -5.97
CA CYS A 479 13.68 1.90 -7.16
C CYS A 479 15.13 1.54 -7.52
N LEU A 480 15.33 1.02 -8.74
CA LEU A 480 16.65 0.54 -9.19
C LEU A 480 17.73 1.64 -9.27
N PHE A 481 17.33 2.91 -9.41
CA PHE A 481 18.23 4.06 -9.46
C PHE A 481 18.42 4.75 -8.10
N SER A 482 17.88 4.21 -7.01
CA SER A 482 17.89 4.86 -5.68
C SER A 482 19.31 5.14 -5.18
N ASP A 483 20.24 4.19 -5.32
CA ASP A 483 21.65 4.39 -4.94
C ASP A 483 22.34 5.49 -5.77
N GLY A 484 22.04 5.53 -7.07
CA GLY A 484 22.52 6.58 -7.98
C GLY A 484 21.94 7.94 -7.63
N ALA A 485 20.66 8.01 -7.25
CA ALA A 485 20.04 9.24 -6.77
C ALA A 485 20.66 9.72 -5.45
N VAL A 486 20.99 8.83 -4.51
CA VAL A 486 21.70 9.20 -3.27
C VAL A 486 23.09 9.76 -3.60
N THR A 487 23.80 9.13 -4.53
CA THR A 487 25.11 9.63 -4.99
C THR A 487 24.98 11.03 -5.59
N HIS A 488 24.01 11.25 -6.47
CA HIS A 488 23.76 12.57 -7.06
C HIS A 488 23.35 13.62 -6.03
N TRP A 489 22.62 13.22 -4.98
CA TRP A 489 22.28 14.12 -3.89
C TRP A 489 23.54 14.66 -3.21
N ASP A 490 24.49 13.77 -2.90
CA ASP A 490 25.74 14.13 -2.21
C ASP A 490 26.70 14.95 -3.11
N GLU A 491 26.71 14.68 -4.42
CA GLU A 491 27.60 15.36 -5.38
C GLU A 491 27.07 16.69 -5.91
N SER A 492 25.77 16.96 -5.78
CA SER A 492 25.14 18.13 -6.39
C SER A 492 25.40 19.40 -5.58
N ALA A 493 25.99 20.40 -6.25
CA ALA A 493 26.25 21.71 -5.65
C ALA A 493 24.98 22.52 -5.34
N SER A 494 23.86 22.21 -6.00
CA SER A 494 22.56 22.83 -5.72
C SER A 494 21.38 21.89 -6.01
N PHE A 495 20.20 22.23 -5.49
CA PHE A 495 18.98 21.49 -5.78
C PHE A 495 18.64 21.47 -7.27
N ASP A 496 18.85 22.58 -7.99
CA ASP A 496 18.57 22.65 -9.43
C ASP A 496 19.49 21.72 -10.22
N VAL A 497 20.76 21.61 -9.82
CA VAL A 497 21.70 20.64 -10.41
C VAL A 497 21.25 19.22 -10.14
N PHE A 498 20.86 18.90 -8.89
CA PHE A 498 20.31 17.60 -8.53
C PHE A 498 19.05 17.27 -9.34
N PHE A 499 18.08 18.19 -9.35
CA PHE A 499 16.82 18.07 -10.07
C PHE A 499 17.04 17.80 -11.56
N ASN A 500 17.89 18.59 -12.21
CA ASN A 500 18.20 18.42 -13.63
C ASN A 500 18.89 17.08 -13.90
N ARG A 501 19.85 16.65 -13.06
CA ARG A 501 20.48 15.32 -13.19
C ARG A 501 19.48 14.18 -13.06
N ILE A 502 18.59 14.23 -12.07
CA ILE A 502 17.53 13.23 -11.90
C ILE A 502 16.60 13.18 -13.13
N ASN A 503 16.25 14.35 -13.68
CA ASN A 503 15.42 14.43 -14.87
C ASN A 503 16.14 13.95 -16.14
N ASP A 504 17.43 14.25 -16.30
CA ASP A 504 18.20 13.93 -17.51
C ASP A 504 18.63 12.45 -17.52
N GLU A 505 19.12 11.93 -16.40
CA GLU A 505 19.60 10.55 -16.29
C GLU A 505 18.48 9.54 -16.06
N TYR A 506 17.48 9.91 -15.25
CA TYR A 506 16.38 9.04 -14.87
C TYR A 506 15.02 9.50 -15.40
N GLY A 507 14.90 10.60 -16.16
CA GLY A 507 13.62 10.94 -16.80
C GLY A 507 12.50 11.29 -15.80
N VAL A 508 12.85 11.56 -14.54
CA VAL A 508 11.89 11.83 -13.45
C VAL A 508 11.84 13.34 -13.17
N CYS A 509 10.69 13.98 -13.43
CA CYS A 509 10.43 15.32 -12.86
C CYS A 509 10.00 15.16 -11.39
N LEU A 510 10.72 15.78 -10.43
CA LEU A 510 10.37 15.70 -9.00
C LEU A 510 8.94 16.17 -8.72
N TYR A 511 8.56 17.37 -9.19
CA TYR A 511 7.22 17.93 -8.94
C TYR A 511 6.11 17.10 -9.61
N GLY A 512 6.41 16.50 -10.77
CA GLY A 512 5.49 15.63 -11.49
C GLY A 512 5.29 14.30 -10.76
N ALA A 513 6.37 13.70 -10.24
CA ALA A 513 6.30 12.50 -9.42
C ALA A 513 5.55 12.75 -8.10
N THR A 514 5.69 13.93 -7.50
CA THR A 514 4.89 14.34 -6.33
C THR A 514 3.40 14.32 -6.65
N SER A 515 3.01 14.81 -7.83
CA SER A 515 1.61 14.78 -8.25
C SER A 515 1.04 13.35 -8.29
N LEU A 516 1.86 12.35 -8.62
CA LEU A 516 1.42 10.95 -8.59
C LEU A 516 1.07 10.48 -7.17
N MET A 517 1.88 10.83 -6.18
CA MET A 517 1.60 10.52 -4.76
C MET A 517 0.32 11.21 -4.29
N LEU A 518 0.19 12.50 -4.59
CA LEU A 518 -0.95 13.30 -4.18
C LEU A 518 -2.26 12.82 -4.81
N LEU A 519 -2.24 12.45 -6.10
CA LEU A 519 -3.38 11.80 -6.76
C LEU A 519 -3.76 10.50 -6.06
N ARG A 520 -2.77 9.67 -5.68
CA ARG A 520 -3.02 8.42 -4.95
C ARG A 520 -3.64 8.64 -3.57
N TRP A 521 -3.34 9.76 -2.92
CA TRP A 521 -3.93 10.15 -1.65
C TRP A 521 -5.20 11.03 -1.78
N GLY A 522 -5.72 11.19 -3.00
CA GLY A 522 -6.99 11.87 -3.25
C GLY A 522 -6.94 13.40 -3.18
N PHE A 523 -5.76 14.01 -3.34
CA PHE A 523 -5.63 15.47 -3.40
C PHE A 523 -6.19 16.05 -4.69
N ASN A 524 -6.72 17.27 -4.57
CA ASN A 524 -7.49 17.94 -5.61
C ASN A 524 -6.66 18.35 -6.86
N SER A 525 -7.41 18.76 -7.88
CA SER A 525 -6.90 19.22 -9.16
C SER A 525 -6.04 20.48 -9.11
N ALA A 526 -6.26 21.38 -8.15
CA ALA A 526 -5.62 22.69 -8.12
C ALA A 526 -4.12 22.60 -7.79
N VAL A 527 -3.76 21.85 -6.75
CA VAL A 527 -2.35 21.66 -6.35
C VAL A 527 -1.57 20.95 -7.46
N ASN A 528 -2.16 19.87 -8.00
CA ASN A 528 -1.56 19.11 -9.08
C ASN A 528 -1.30 20.00 -10.32
N GLN A 529 -2.25 20.84 -10.72
CA GLN A 529 -2.02 21.79 -11.84
C GLN A 529 -0.81 22.69 -11.63
N GLN A 530 -0.62 23.21 -10.41
CA GLN A 530 0.48 24.13 -10.12
C GLN A 530 1.82 23.40 -9.97
N LEU A 531 1.84 22.18 -9.41
CA LEU A 531 3.04 21.32 -9.39
C LEU A 531 3.59 21.08 -10.80
N TRP A 532 2.72 20.88 -11.78
CA TRP A 532 3.13 20.71 -13.17
C TRP A 532 3.67 21.98 -13.82
N LYS A 533 3.26 23.16 -13.36
CA LYS A 533 3.91 24.40 -13.77
C LYS A 533 5.32 24.51 -13.21
N LEU A 534 5.57 24.00 -12.00
CA LEU A 534 6.92 23.92 -11.42
C LEU A 534 7.84 22.95 -12.19
N CYS A 535 7.32 21.92 -12.88
CA CYS A 535 8.12 21.08 -13.80
C CYS A 535 8.57 21.83 -15.06
N SER A 536 7.85 22.87 -15.45
CA SER A 536 8.20 23.67 -16.63
C SER A 536 9.21 24.70 -16.14
N ASN A 537 10.48 24.32 -16.03
CA ASN A 537 11.56 25.27 -15.75
C ASN A 537 11.37 26.45 -16.69
N ASP A 538 10.92 27.61 -16.18
CA ASP A 538 11.07 28.83 -16.93
C ASP A 538 12.58 29.04 -16.99
N GLU A 539 13.19 28.74 -18.15
CA GLU A 539 14.62 28.92 -18.41
C GLU A 539 15.08 30.36 -18.16
N ASN A 540 14.13 31.29 -17.97
CA ASN A 540 14.34 32.64 -17.48
C ASN A 540 13.84 32.79 -16.05
N GLY A 541 14.47 32.09 -15.09
CA GLY A 541 14.16 32.10 -13.66
C GLY A 541 14.03 33.50 -13.09
N ASN A 542 12.84 34.09 -13.25
CA ASN A 542 12.54 35.39 -12.71
C ASN A 542 12.05 35.15 -11.28
N SER A 543 12.91 35.45 -10.31
CA SER A 543 12.63 35.40 -8.87
C SER A 543 11.43 36.27 -8.48
N ASP A 544 10.97 37.16 -9.37
CA ASP A 544 9.75 37.95 -9.21
C ASP A 544 8.45 37.14 -9.43
N SER A 545 8.49 36.01 -10.13
CA SER A 545 7.32 35.16 -10.33
C SER A 545 7.04 34.29 -9.11
N LEU A 546 5.77 34.02 -8.80
CA LEU A 546 5.39 33.16 -7.67
C LEU A 546 5.97 31.74 -7.80
N THR A 547 6.01 31.21 -9.03
CA THR A 547 6.62 29.91 -9.35
C THR A 547 8.12 29.94 -9.06
N GLY A 548 8.83 30.99 -9.48
CA GLY A 548 10.26 31.18 -9.20
C GLY A 548 10.57 31.35 -7.72
N GLN A 549 9.70 32.02 -6.95
CA GLN A 549 9.85 32.14 -5.49
C GLN A 549 9.72 30.79 -4.80
N ILE A 550 8.78 29.94 -5.25
CA ILE A 550 8.57 28.60 -4.68
C ILE A 550 9.78 27.70 -4.97
N THR A 551 10.26 27.66 -6.22
CA THR A 551 11.44 26.86 -6.57
C THR A 551 12.69 27.36 -5.86
N LEU A 552 12.88 28.69 -5.76
CA LEU A 552 13.98 29.29 -5.01
C LEU A 552 13.95 28.88 -3.53
N CYS A 553 12.78 28.86 -2.87
CA CYS A 553 12.66 28.38 -1.50
C CYS A 553 13.08 26.91 -1.35
N HIS A 554 12.68 26.03 -2.28
CA HIS A 554 13.12 24.64 -2.28
C HIS A 554 14.63 24.53 -2.47
N THR A 555 15.21 25.29 -3.40
CA THR A 555 16.65 25.31 -3.65
C THR A 555 17.41 25.80 -2.42
N ILE A 556 16.99 26.90 -1.79
CA ILE A 556 17.61 27.41 -0.57
C ILE A 556 17.53 26.37 0.54
N ALA A 557 16.36 25.79 0.80
CA ALA A 557 16.17 24.82 1.86
C ALA A 557 17.04 23.56 1.67
N PHE A 558 17.10 23.02 0.45
CA PHE A 558 17.98 21.90 0.12
C PHE A 558 19.45 22.26 0.35
N ASN A 559 19.92 23.39 -0.19
CA ASN A 559 21.33 23.77 -0.13
C ASN A 559 21.80 23.93 1.32
N LEU A 560 20.96 24.54 2.17
CA LEU A 560 21.23 24.73 3.59
C LEU A 560 21.31 23.42 4.39
N LEU A 561 20.62 22.38 3.93
CA LEU A 561 20.56 21.08 4.61
C LEU A 561 21.60 20.10 4.07
N ASN A 562 22.04 20.28 2.83
CA ASN A 562 23.04 19.44 2.18
C ASN A 562 24.48 19.94 2.43
N SER A 563 24.68 21.26 2.48
CA SER A 563 25.99 21.87 2.73
C SER A 563 26.14 22.41 4.15
N GLN A 564 27.34 22.29 4.72
CA GLN A 564 27.67 22.96 5.99
C GLN A 564 27.90 24.48 5.82
N GLU A 565 28.11 24.94 4.60
CA GLU A 565 28.32 26.36 4.28
C GLU A 565 27.00 27.04 3.92
N THR A 566 26.86 28.32 4.29
CA THR A 566 25.71 29.11 3.87
C THR A 566 25.92 29.51 2.40
N PRO A 567 25.02 29.17 1.47
CA PRO A 567 25.20 29.54 0.07
C PRO A 567 25.12 31.05 -0.10
N GLU A 568 26.05 31.65 -0.83
CA GLU A 568 25.97 33.06 -1.24
C GLU A 568 25.02 33.19 -2.43
N TYR A 569 24.03 34.08 -2.33
CA TYR A 569 23.10 34.39 -3.40
C TYR A 569 23.40 35.77 -4.00
N SER A 570 23.29 35.89 -5.32
CA SER A 570 23.49 37.17 -6.00
C SER A 570 22.38 38.17 -5.64
N GLN A 571 22.67 39.48 -5.74
CA GLN A 571 21.65 40.53 -5.52
C GLN A 571 20.50 40.47 -6.53
N ASP A 572 20.72 39.86 -7.69
CA ASP A 572 19.68 39.61 -8.70
C ASP A 572 18.72 38.47 -8.25
N THR A 573 19.15 37.64 -7.29
CA THR A 573 18.35 36.52 -6.74
C THR A 573 17.63 36.90 -5.45
N LEU A 574 18.33 37.55 -4.51
CA LEU A 574 17.79 38.03 -3.24
C LEU A 574 18.24 39.47 -3.00
N THR A 575 17.30 40.33 -2.61
CA THR A 575 17.66 41.68 -2.16
C THR A 575 18.55 41.61 -0.91
N LYS A 576 19.28 42.69 -0.63
CA LYS A 576 20.12 42.78 0.59
C LYS A 576 19.33 42.49 1.88
N VAL A 577 18.12 43.05 1.99
CA VAL A 577 17.24 42.81 3.15
C VAL A 577 16.83 41.34 3.24
N GLN A 578 16.48 40.71 2.13
CA GLN A 578 16.14 39.28 2.13
C GLN A 578 17.34 38.39 2.46
N SER A 579 18.55 38.80 2.06
CA SER A 579 19.79 38.08 2.41
C SER A 579 20.07 38.15 3.92
N GLU A 580 19.93 39.33 4.53
CA GLU A 580 20.04 39.51 5.99
C GLU A 580 18.98 38.68 6.75
N MET A 581 17.72 38.69 6.27
CA MET A 581 16.66 37.84 6.84
C MET A 581 16.94 36.34 6.68
N LEU A 582 17.54 35.92 5.57
CA LEU A 582 17.92 34.53 5.36
C LEU A 582 19.00 34.11 6.36
N GLU A 583 20.01 34.95 6.61
CA GLU A 583 21.04 34.69 7.63
C GLU A 583 20.44 34.49 9.03
N GLU A 584 19.45 35.30 9.41
CA GLU A 584 18.71 35.12 10.67
C GLU A 584 17.99 33.76 10.73
N ILE A 585 17.31 33.38 9.65
CA ILE A 585 16.61 32.07 9.53
C ILE A 585 17.63 30.93 9.68
N VAL A 586 18.75 30.99 8.94
CA VAL A 586 19.81 29.97 8.97
C VAL A 586 20.41 29.84 10.37
N THR A 587 20.67 30.96 11.03
CA THR A 587 21.22 30.98 12.39
C THR A 587 20.26 30.31 13.36
N SER A 588 18.96 30.67 13.32
CA SER A 588 17.94 30.05 14.16
C SER A 588 17.78 28.54 13.89
N TRP A 589 17.99 28.12 12.63
CA TRP A 589 17.88 26.73 12.21
C TRP A 589 19.05 25.88 12.69
N ARG A 590 20.29 26.36 12.51
CA ARG A 590 21.50 25.63 12.94
C ARG A 590 21.61 25.50 14.45
N VAL A 591 21.17 26.51 15.22
CA VAL A 591 21.15 26.47 16.70
C VAL A 591 20.22 25.36 17.24
N SER A 592 19.24 24.93 16.45
CA SER A 592 18.29 23.88 16.80
C SER A 592 18.75 22.46 16.42
N ALA A 593 19.81 22.32 15.63
CA ALA A 593 20.32 21.03 15.15
C ALA A 593 21.48 20.48 16.00
N ALA A 594 22.04 21.30 16.88
CA ALA A 594 22.97 20.94 17.94
C ALA A 594 22.21 20.65 19.25
#